data_AF-A0A2U0DKB9-F1
#
_entry.id   AF-A0A2U0DKB9-F1
#
_cell.length_a   1.000
_cell.length_b   1.000
_cell.length_c   1.000
_cell.angle_alpha   90.00
_cell.angle_beta   90.00
_cell.angle_gamma   90.00
#
_symmetry.space_group_name_H-M   'P 1'
#
loop_
_entity.id
_entity.type
_entity.pdbx_description
1 polymer ?
#
loop_
_entity_poly.entity_id
_entity_poly.type
_entity_poly.pdbx_seq_one_letter_code
_entity_poly.pdbx_strand_id
1 'polypeptide(L)'
;MEHLALIFISPRQLNELQEARELPAETWREETSGEALMLDTGSWMITAGSLEAKIDRWEVNQDTCKMRIASEQKKENFIPLDYGFAVSMIGQTGSKSHLASYLISLGEIYMMQDRTDIPSPEKEFNEPPVKDDMQSPEL
;
A
#
# COMPACT_ATOMS: atom_id res chain seq x y z
N MET A 1 19.05 -8.01 -0.14
CA MET A 1 19.09 -6.54 -0.09
C MET A 1 19.03 -6.06 -1.51
N GLU A 2 18.10 -5.16 -1.82
CA GLU A 2 17.78 -4.75 -3.18
C GLU A 2 17.66 -3.21 -3.21
N HIS A 3 18.22 -2.59 -4.25
CA HIS A 3 18.08 -1.17 -4.52
C HIS A 3 17.16 -1.00 -5.72
N LEU A 4 15.99 -0.41 -5.48
CA LEU A 4 14.94 -0.24 -6.47
C LEU A 4 14.97 1.17 -7.02
N ALA A 5 15.11 1.29 -8.35
CA ALA A 5 14.80 2.55 -9.01
C ALA A 5 13.30 2.81 -8.92
N LEU A 6 12.92 4.01 -8.49
CA LEU A 6 11.52 4.38 -8.36
C LEU A 6 10.94 4.76 -9.72
N ILE A 7 10.72 3.73 -10.55
CA ILE A 7 10.13 3.82 -11.88
C ILE A 7 8.83 3.02 -11.85
N PHE A 8 7.71 3.72 -11.67
CA PHE A 8 6.39 3.09 -11.51
C PHE A 8 5.25 4.05 -11.87
N ILE A 9 4.06 3.50 -12.12
CA ILE A 9 2.85 4.24 -12.44
C ILE A 9 2.25 4.78 -11.13
N SER A 10 1.76 6.01 -11.11
CA SER A 10 1.22 6.57 -9.87
C SER A 10 0.00 5.78 -9.38
N PRO A 11 -0.11 5.52 -8.06
CA PRO A 11 -1.25 4.79 -7.51
C PRO A 11 -2.59 5.44 -7.86
N ARG A 12 -2.66 6.78 -7.95
CA ARG A 12 -3.84 7.50 -8.44
C ARG A 12 -4.21 7.10 -9.86
N GLN A 13 -3.25 7.14 -10.79
CA GLN A 13 -3.50 6.73 -12.18
C GLN A 13 -4.00 5.28 -12.27
N LEU A 14 -3.47 4.37 -11.45
CA LEU A 14 -3.93 2.98 -11.39
C LEU A 14 -5.36 2.86 -10.85
N ASN A 15 -5.70 3.61 -9.80
CA ASN A 15 -7.03 3.60 -9.19
C ASN A 15 -8.12 4.22 -10.09
N GLU A 16 -7.74 5.10 -11.02
CA GLU A 16 -8.64 5.77 -11.96
C GLU A 16 -8.89 4.95 -13.24
N LEU A 17 -8.23 3.81 -13.41
CA LEU A 17 -8.43 2.92 -14.56
C LEU A 17 -9.86 2.38 -14.60
N GLN A 18 -10.59 2.73 -15.66
CA GLN A 18 -11.92 2.17 -15.95
C GLN A 18 -11.85 0.84 -16.71
N GLU A 19 -10.73 0.60 -17.39
CA GLU A 19 -10.52 -0.55 -18.26
C GLU A 19 -9.03 -0.93 -18.31
N ALA A 20 -8.77 -2.20 -18.59
CA ALA A 20 -7.42 -2.74 -18.62
C ALA A 20 -6.64 -2.19 -19.81
N ARG A 21 -5.49 -1.56 -19.54
CA ARG A 21 -4.59 -1.01 -20.55
C ARG A 21 -3.14 -1.02 -20.05
N GLU A 22 -2.22 -0.98 -20.99
CA GLU A 22 -0.81 -0.72 -20.68
C GLU A 22 -0.61 0.76 -20.39
N LEU A 23 0.03 1.04 -19.26
CA LEU A 23 0.46 2.39 -18.88
C LEU A 23 2.00 2.39 -18.79
N PRO A 24 2.67 3.40 -19.35
CA PRO A 24 4.12 3.52 -19.18
C PRO A 24 4.43 3.92 -17.73
N ALA A 25 5.42 3.25 -17.13
CA ALA A 25 5.95 3.67 -15.84
C ALA A 25 6.74 4.98 -15.96
N GLU A 26 6.66 5.81 -14.92
CA GLU A 26 7.33 7.11 -14.88
C GLU A 26 8.48 7.09 -13.87
N THR A 27 9.59 7.77 -14.17
CA THR A 27 10.69 7.94 -13.21
C THR A 27 10.28 9.00 -12.18
N TRP A 28 10.17 8.59 -10.92
CA TRP A 28 9.92 9.49 -9.80
C TRP A 28 11.18 10.26 -9.43
N ARG A 29 11.00 11.55 -9.12
CA ARG A 29 12.11 12.49 -8.90
C ARG A 29 11.93 13.33 -7.65
N GLU A 30 13.05 13.74 -7.06
CA GLU A 30 13.03 14.74 -5.98
C GLU A 30 12.56 16.09 -6.54
N GLU A 31 11.72 16.78 -5.77
CA GLU A 31 11.03 18.00 -6.20
C GLU A 31 11.97 19.12 -6.66
N THR A 32 13.07 19.32 -5.95
CA THR A 32 13.95 20.49 -6.06
C THR A 32 15.11 20.25 -7.01
N SER A 33 15.84 19.14 -6.84
CA SER A 33 17.00 18.77 -7.64
C SER A 33 16.61 18.08 -8.95
N GLY A 34 15.42 17.45 -9.00
CA GLY A 34 15.00 16.63 -10.15
C GLY A 34 15.75 15.30 -10.26
N GLU A 35 16.54 14.94 -9.25
CA GLU A 35 17.29 13.68 -9.22
C GLU A 35 16.33 12.50 -9.11
N ALA A 36 16.69 11.39 -9.78
CA ALA A 36 15.91 10.17 -9.73
C ALA A 36 16.01 9.52 -8.36
N LEU A 37 14.88 8.98 -7.89
CA LEU A 37 14.79 8.38 -6.56
C LEU A 37 15.14 6.88 -6.60
N MET A 38 15.83 6.43 -5.56
CA MET A 38 16.16 5.02 -5.31
C MET A 38 15.68 4.62 -3.92
N LEU A 39 15.18 3.40 -3.77
CA LEU A 39 14.80 2.81 -2.49
C LEU A 39 15.72 1.65 -2.14
N ASP A 40 16.31 1.69 -0.95
CA ASP A 40 16.94 0.53 -0.33
C ASP A 40 15.89 -0.26 0.47
N THR A 41 15.56 -1.47 0.03
CA THR A 41 14.53 -2.30 0.70
C THR A 41 15.01 -2.96 2.00
N GLY A 42 16.30 -2.90 2.30
CA GLY A 42 16.87 -3.41 3.55
C GLY A 42 16.75 -2.40 4.69
N SER A 43 16.92 -1.13 4.36
CA SER A 43 16.86 -0.02 5.33
C SER A 43 15.60 0.83 5.20
N TRP A 44 14.82 0.68 4.13
CA TRP A 44 13.67 1.53 3.78
C TRP A 44 14.02 3.01 3.70
N MET A 45 15.23 3.31 3.25
CA MET A 45 15.70 4.65 2.96
C MET A 45 15.49 4.95 1.48
N ILE A 46 14.87 6.09 1.19
CA ILE A 46 14.81 6.64 -0.17
C ILE A 46 15.91 7.68 -0.31
N THR A 47 16.64 7.61 -1.42
CA THR A 47 17.73 8.53 -1.76
C THR A 47 17.46 9.27 -3.06
N ALA A 48 17.89 10.53 -3.12
CA ALA A 48 18.00 11.36 -4.32
C ALA A 48 19.27 12.21 -4.20
N GLY A 49 20.31 11.84 -4.97
CA GLY A 49 21.62 12.46 -4.86
C GLY A 49 22.17 12.37 -3.44
N SER A 50 22.35 13.52 -2.78
CA SER A 50 22.81 13.60 -1.39
C SER A 50 21.68 13.59 -0.35
N LEU A 51 20.42 13.65 -0.77
CA LEU A 51 19.28 13.58 0.13
C LEU A 51 18.93 12.13 0.43
N GLU A 52 18.69 11.83 1.70
CA GLU A 52 18.32 10.51 2.16
C GLU A 52 17.38 10.62 3.37
N ALA A 53 16.27 9.88 3.36
CA ALA A 53 15.38 9.77 4.50
C ALA A 53 14.57 8.46 4.47
N LYS A 54 14.10 8.03 5.65
CA LYS A 54 13.17 6.90 5.79
C LYS A 54 11.91 7.15 4.96
N ILE A 55 11.36 6.08 4.38
CA ILE A 55 10.18 6.11 3.49
C ILE A 55 8.99 6.86 4.10
N ASP A 56 8.76 6.75 5.41
CA ASP A 56 7.66 7.41 6.15
C ASP A 56 7.83 8.93 6.31
N ARG A 57 8.99 9.48 5.92
CA ARG A 57 9.29 10.92 5.97
C ARG A 57 9.02 11.63 4.66
N TRP A 58 8.65 10.91 3.61
CA TRP A 58 8.44 11.50 2.29
C TRP A 58 6.99 11.95 2.09
N GLU A 59 6.83 13.02 1.33
CA GLU A 59 5.57 13.47 0.74
C GLU A 59 5.62 13.24 -0.77
N VAL A 60 4.47 12.94 -1.37
CA VAL A 60 4.33 12.60 -2.78
C VAL A 60 3.34 13.53 -3.46
N ASN A 61 3.65 13.89 -4.70
CA ASN A 61 2.74 14.53 -5.63
C ASN A 61 2.55 13.59 -6.83
N GLN A 62 1.38 12.94 -6.89
CA GLN A 62 1.09 11.87 -7.85
C GLN A 62 0.80 12.38 -9.27
N ASP A 63 0.50 13.68 -9.40
CA ASP A 63 0.21 14.36 -10.66
C ASP A 63 1.49 14.68 -11.43
N THR A 64 2.59 14.81 -10.71
CA THR A 64 3.88 15.24 -11.26
C THR A 64 5.00 14.21 -11.05
N CYS A 65 4.69 13.06 -10.43
CA CYS A 65 5.65 12.01 -10.04
C CYS A 65 6.84 12.56 -9.25
N LYS A 66 6.57 13.51 -8.35
CA LYS A 66 7.58 14.14 -7.50
C LYS A 66 7.46 13.71 -6.06
N MET A 67 8.60 13.62 -5.39
CA MET A 67 8.68 13.39 -3.95
C MET A 67 9.57 14.43 -3.28
N ARG A 68 9.32 14.67 -2.00
CA ARG A 68 10.15 15.52 -1.14
C ARG A 68 10.12 15.02 0.28
N ILE A 69 11.08 15.42 1.10
CA ILE A 69 11.05 15.15 2.53
C ILE A 69 10.06 16.12 3.19
N ALA A 70 9.22 15.61 4.08
CA ALA A 70 8.25 16.41 4.83
C ALA A 70 8.97 17.55 5.57
N SER A 71 8.39 18.75 5.48
CA SER A 71 8.91 19.95 6.13
C SER A 71 7.76 20.74 6.75
N GLU A 72 8.08 21.70 7.62
CA GLU A 72 7.06 22.56 8.25
C GLU A 72 6.26 23.39 7.24
N GLN A 73 6.86 23.67 6.07
CA GLN A 73 6.18 24.36 4.98
C GLN A 73 5.32 23.38 4.19
N LYS A 74 4.03 23.36 4.50
CA LYS A 74 3.04 22.64 3.69
C LYS A 74 3.01 23.21 2.28
N LYS A 75 3.09 22.32 1.30
CA LYS A 75 2.97 22.65 -0.12
C LYS A 75 1.69 22.04 -0.67
N GLU A 76 0.97 22.79 -1.49
CA GLU A 76 -0.22 22.28 -2.16
C GLU A 76 0.14 21.06 -3.02
N ASN A 77 -0.76 20.06 -3.02
CA ASN A 77 -0.67 18.82 -3.81
C ASN A 77 0.42 17.83 -3.41
N PHE A 78 1.14 18.08 -2.30
CA PHE A 78 1.97 17.06 -1.65
C PHE A 78 1.23 16.45 -0.47
N ILE A 79 1.12 15.13 -0.47
CA ILE A 79 0.51 14.36 0.61
C ILE A 79 1.55 13.42 1.22
N PRO A 80 1.47 13.08 2.52
CA PRO A 80 2.35 12.09 3.11
C PRO A 80 2.34 10.77 2.33
N LEU A 81 3.50 10.15 2.14
CA LEU A 81 3.61 8.82 1.59
C LEU A 81 3.07 7.81 2.61
N ASP A 82 1.86 7.33 2.37
CA ASP A 82 1.19 6.37 3.26
C ASP A 82 1.51 4.90 2.91
N TYR A 83 1.03 3.99 3.76
CA TYR A 83 1.23 2.55 3.55
C TYR A 83 0.65 2.07 2.21
N GLY A 84 -0.53 2.57 1.81
CA GLY A 84 -1.18 2.16 0.56
C GLY A 84 -0.33 2.52 -0.66
N PHE A 85 0.23 3.73 -0.66
CA PHE A 85 1.19 4.17 -1.66
C PHE A 85 2.45 3.29 -1.64
N ALA A 86 3.05 3.04 -0.47
CA ALA A 86 4.25 2.23 -0.34
C ALA A 86 4.05 0.80 -0.87
N VAL A 87 2.90 0.17 -0.56
CA VAL A 87 2.52 -1.15 -1.06
C VAL A 87 2.37 -1.14 -2.59
N SER A 88 1.68 -0.14 -3.14
CA SER A 88 1.52 -0.02 -4.60
C SER A 88 2.86 0.18 -5.31
N MET A 89 3.74 1.00 -4.75
CA MET A 89 5.09 1.21 -5.26
C MET A 89 5.92 -0.08 -5.26
N ILE A 90 5.93 -0.81 -4.14
CA ILE A 90 6.66 -2.08 -4.02
C ILE A 90 6.07 -3.16 -4.93
N GLY A 91 4.75 -3.22 -5.07
CA GLY A 91 4.09 -4.18 -5.97
C GLY A 91 4.49 -4.01 -7.44
N GLN A 92 4.91 -2.80 -7.83
CA GLN A 92 5.34 -2.48 -9.20
C GLN A 92 6.86 -2.62 -9.39
N THR A 93 7.65 -2.25 -8.38
CA THR A 93 9.12 -2.16 -8.51
C THR A 93 9.87 -3.35 -7.90
N GLY A 94 9.32 -3.96 -6.86
CA GLY A 94 10.01 -5.00 -6.08
C GLY A 94 9.96 -6.39 -6.72
N SER A 95 10.97 -7.20 -6.43
CA SER A 95 10.97 -8.61 -6.82
C SER A 95 9.82 -9.39 -6.18
N LYS A 96 9.11 -10.17 -7.01
CA LYS A 96 8.02 -11.07 -6.55
C LYS A 96 8.48 -12.07 -5.49
N SER A 97 9.75 -12.50 -5.53
CA SER A 97 10.29 -13.46 -4.54
C SER A 97 10.40 -12.88 -3.13
N HIS A 98 10.47 -11.55 -3.00
CA HIS A 98 10.64 -10.85 -1.73
C HIS A 98 9.39 -10.06 -1.31
N LEU A 99 8.33 -10.09 -2.12
CA LEU A 99 7.13 -9.28 -1.91
C LEU A 99 6.53 -9.51 -0.51
N ALA A 100 6.38 -10.76 -0.08
CA ALA A 100 5.84 -11.07 1.25
C ALA A 100 6.67 -10.43 2.39
N SER A 101 8.00 -10.56 2.34
CA SER A 101 8.89 -9.94 3.34
C SER A 101 8.83 -8.40 3.29
N TYR A 102 8.67 -7.82 2.10
CA TYR A 102 8.55 -6.37 1.96
C TYR A 102 7.27 -5.84 2.59
N LEU A 103 6.13 -6.50 2.36
CA LEU A 103 4.84 -6.07 2.89
C LEU A 103 4.78 -6.15 4.42
N ILE A 104 5.39 -7.19 5.01
CA ILE A 104 5.50 -7.32 6.47
C ILE A 104 6.34 -6.17 7.05
N SER A 105 7.54 -5.95 6.51
CA SER A 105 8.45 -4.92 7.01
C SER A 105 7.89 -3.49 6.81
N LEU A 106 7.16 -3.23 5.73
CA LEU A 106 6.43 -1.98 5.56
C LEU A 106 5.34 -1.79 6.61
N GLY A 107 4.63 -2.86 7.00
CA GLY A 107 3.59 -2.79 8.02
C GLY A 107 4.16 -2.30 9.36
N GLU A 108 5.34 -2.80 9.72
CA GLU A 108 6.07 -2.38 10.94
C GLU A 108 6.46 -0.89 10.89
N ILE A 109 6.94 -0.39 9.75
CA ILE A 109 7.32 1.02 9.59
C ILE A 109 6.14 1.95 9.79
N TYR A 110 4.99 1.59 9.21
CA TYR A 110 3.78 2.40 9.27
C TYR A 110 2.93 2.14 10.53
N MET A 111 3.44 1.35 11.48
CA MET A 111 2.75 1.00 12.72
C MET A 111 1.33 0.46 12.47
N MET A 112 1.15 -0.27 11.36
CA MET A 112 -0.09 -0.99 11.10
C MET A 112 -0.16 -2.12 12.12
N GLN A 113 -0.84 -1.90 13.25
CA GLN A 113 -1.11 -2.96 14.22
C GLN A 113 -1.85 -4.08 13.49
N ASP A 114 -1.42 -5.33 13.70
CA ASP A 114 -2.14 -6.52 13.29
C ASP A 114 -3.61 -6.37 13.71
N ARG A 115 -4.50 -6.12 12.75
CA ARG A 115 -5.92 -6.43 12.94
C ARG A 115 -6.07 -7.94 12.82
N THR A 116 -5.56 -8.67 13.81
CA THR A 116 -5.87 -10.09 14.01
C THR A 116 -7.25 -10.29 14.65
N ASP A 117 -8.02 -9.22 14.87
CA ASP A 117 -9.47 -9.28 15.10
C ASP A 117 -10.22 -9.45 13.76
N ILE A 118 -9.98 -10.55 13.06
CA ILE A 118 -10.99 -11.09 12.16
C ILE A 118 -11.98 -11.81 13.08
N PRO A 119 -13.21 -11.31 13.30
CA PRO A 119 -14.21 -12.14 13.96
C PRO A 119 -14.35 -13.41 13.13
N SER A 120 -14.09 -14.55 13.77
CA SER A 120 -14.44 -15.84 13.17
C SER A 120 -15.89 -15.75 12.73
N PRO A 121 -16.25 -16.19 11.51
CA PRO A 121 -17.66 -16.27 11.14
C PRO A 121 -18.28 -17.34 12.05
N GLU A 122 -18.84 -16.90 13.18
CA GLU A 122 -19.84 -17.66 13.90
C GLU A 122 -20.99 -17.84 12.92
N LYS A 123 -20.98 -18.97 12.21
CA LYS A 123 -22.18 -19.48 11.59
C LYS A 123 -23.12 -19.88 12.73
N GLU A 124 -23.96 -18.95 13.15
CA GLU A 124 -25.25 -19.24 13.73
C GLU A 124 -26.03 -20.11 12.72
N PHE A 125 -25.83 -21.43 12.78
CA PHE A 125 -26.85 -22.37 12.35
C PHE A 125 -27.90 -22.40 13.45
N ASN A 126 -28.80 -21.42 13.45
CA ASN A 126 -30.08 -21.55 14.12
C ASN A 126 -30.87 -22.61 13.34
N GLU A 127 -30.83 -23.86 13.80
CA GLU A 127 -31.84 -24.84 13.44
C GLU A 127 -33.22 -24.32 13.86
N PRO A 128 -34.23 -24.35 12.99
CA PRO A 128 -35.59 -24.02 13.40
C PRO A 128 -36.09 -25.07 14.40
N PRO A 129 -36.90 -24.69 15.39
CA PRO A 129 -37.46 -25.65 16.34
C PRO A 129 -38.39 -26.61 15.59
N VAL A 130 -38.08 -27.91 15.64
CA VAL A 130 -39.00 -28.96 15.23
C VAL A 130 -40.19 -28.93 16.18
N LYS A 131 -41.38 -28.62 15.64
CA LYS A 131 -42.65 -28.82 16.33
C LYS A 131 -42.99 -30.31 16.27
N ASP A 132 -42.86 -31.02 17.39
CA ASP A 132 -43.52 -32.31 17.57
C ASP A 132 -44.98 -32.06 17.98
N ASP A 133 -45.84 -31.81 16.99
CA ASP A 133 -47.28 -32.01 17.14
C ASP A 133 -47.59 -33.49 16.85
N MET A 134 -47.54 -34.33 17.89
CA MET A 134 -48.20 -35.63 17.85
C MET A 134 -49.71 -35.43 18.04
N GLN A 135 -50.43 -35.29 16.93
CA GLN A 135 -51.84 -35.64 16.84
C GLN A 135 -52.01 -36.80 15.86
N SER A 136 -52.26 -37.98 16.44
CA SER A 136 -52.69 -39.17 15.71
C SER A 136 -54.03 -38.91 15.01
N PRO A 137 -54.22 -39.36 13.76
CA PRO A 137 -55.51 -39.29 13.09
C PRO A 137 -56.48 -40.34 13.66
N GLU A 138 -57.73 -39.92 13.82
CA GLU A 138 -58.88 -40.78 14.09
C GLU A 138 -59.02 -41.89 13.04
N LEU A 139 -59.28 -43.12 13.50
CA LEU A 139 -60.14 -44.12 12.87
C LEU A 139 -60.65 -45.10 13.94
#